data_AF-A0A9W8I191-F1
#
_entry.id   AF-A0A9W8I191-F1
#
_cell.length_a   1.000
_cell.length_b   1.000
_cell.length_c   1.000
_cell.angle_alpha   90.00
_cell.angle_beta   90.00
_cell.angle_gamma   90.00
#
_symmetry.space_group_name_H-M   'P 1'
#
loop_
_entity.id
_entity.type
_entity.pdbx_description
1 polymer ?
#
loop_
_entity_poly.entity_id
_entity_poly.type
_entity_poly.pdbx_seq_one_letter_code
_entity_poly.pdbx_strand_id
1 'polypeptide(L)'
;MLWNEPAARHCYFGSSPLLPALFAADTTRVMAMFGGQPGTSSYIKEAKWLLDVYGPIISDYLTRMSIFLDSEAKDEEFELAFVEGLDIQQWLMDPDKMPDNDYLLSAPVSMPLTGLIQLMQVMVLFKTLGMSPGEFSKMFKAAVGHSQGIVAATALSMLSDEQSFEAISVKVLGLLLLVGTVPQIELPEYFVSDSTNEPRNSQAISDIPRPMVYIKGINRKALESILSEFNSAQMSEAEHVHLAVVNSYDQFVVAGTVLATVKLVSLLRSRSADPAADQSKIPFNLRRPVITASYIDITVPYHCELLLSSVDIIAAMAEEKGWTLDAADMQIPVRACDTGQGIGGDITRYLIESICVLPVNWPQAIADPDITHMVDFGTGGANGFGQLALKNVEGSGVSVICAGALIPQQAGILGSKADLWKVKTAPNWLNEWGPRLVRTASGIHIDTQMQRILGLPTVMVAGMTPTTANVEF
;
A
#
# COMPACT_ATOMS: atom_id res chain seq x y z
N MET A 1 -14.04 -19.19 -35.27
CA MET A 1 -14.51 -17.88 -35.76
C MET A 1 -13.38 -16.91 -35.52
N LEU A 2 -12.58 -16.60 -36.55
CA LEU A 2 -11.47 -15.66 -36.42
C LEU A 2 -12.06 -14.25 -36.29
N TRP A 3 -11.85 -13.62 -35.13
CA TRP A 3 -12.21 -12.22 -34.91
C TRP A 3 -11.43 -11.36 -35.91
N ASN A 4 -12.15 -10.59 -36.74
CA ASN A 4 -11.54 -9.63 -37.66
C ASN A 4 -11.09 -8.40 -36.85
N GLU A 5 -9.91 -8.52 -36.24
CA GLU A 5 -9.29 -7.53 -35.38
C GLU A 5 -9.20 -6.13 -36.03
N PRO A 6 -8.85 -6.00 -37.33
CA PRO A 6 -8.87 -4.71 -38.02
C PRO A 6 -10.28 -4.07 -38.08
N ALA A 7 -11.32 -4.86 -38.34
CA ALA A 7 -12.69 -4.36 -38.39
C ALA A 7 -13.22 -3.98 -37.00
N ALA A 8 -12.86 -4.74 -35.96
CA ALA A 8 -13.18 -4.39 -34.57
C ALA A 8 -12.48 -3.10 -34.14
N ARG A 9 -11.21 -2.92 -34.52
CA ARG A 9 -10.46 -1.68 -34.27
C ARG A 9 -11.13 -0.49 -34.98
N HIS A 10 -11.56 -0.63 -36.23
CA HIS A 10 -12.20 0.47 -36.96
C HIS A 10 -13.54 0.90 -36.36
N CYS A 11 -14.33 -0.04 -35.83
CA CYS A 11 -15.62 0.26 -35.20
C CYS A 11 -15.51 0.87 -33.79
N TYR A 12 -14.45 0.56 -33.02
CA TYR A 12 -14.26 1.09 -31.66
C TYR A 12 -13.41 2.37 -31.60
N PHE A 13 -12.41 2.51 -32.49
CA PHE A 13 -11.49 3.66 -32.50
C PHE A 13 -11.88 4.79 -33.47
N GLY A 14 -13.01 4.66 -34.18
CA GLY A 14 -13.56 5.74 -35.03
C GLY A 14 -14.22 6.87 -34.24
N SER A 15 -14.53 6.65 -32.97
CA SER A 15 -14.90 7.66 -31.98
C SER A 15 -13.68 8.01 -31.14
N SER A 16 -13.42 9.30 -30.89
CA SER A 16 -12.35 9.75 -29.97
C SER A 16 -12.33 8.88 -28.70
N PRO A 17 -11.14 8.47 -28.20
CA PRO A 17 -11.06 7.63 -27.01
C PRO A 17 -11.88 8.30 -25.90
N LEU A 18 -12.84 7.54 -25.37
CA LEU A 18 -13.75 8.02 -24.35
C LEU A 18 -12.94 8.08 -23.06
N LEU A 19 -12.34 9.25 -22.81
CA LEU A 19 -11.55 9.49 -21.62
C LEU A 19 -12.45 9.30 -20.38
N PRO A 20 -12.05 8.52 -19.36
CA PRO A 20 -12.86 8.33 -18.17
C PRO A 20 -13.21 9.67 -17.54
N ALA A 21 -14.44 9.79 -17.02
CA ALA A 21 -14.94 11.05 -16.47
C ALA A 21 -14.02 11.60 -15.35
N LEU A 22 -13.39 10.71 -14.59
CA LEU A 22 -12.39 11.05 -13.58
C LEU A 22 -11.18 11.81 -14.13
N PHE A 23 -10.78 11.53 -15.37
CA PHE A 23 -9.61 12.13 -15.99
C PHE A 23 -9.96 13.30 -16.91
N ALA A 24 -11.23 13.39 -17.33
CA ALA A 24 -11.72 14.45 -18.20
C ALA A 24 -12.19 15.71 -17.45
N ALA A 25 -12.47 15.62 -16.15
CA ALA A 25 -13.01 16.74 -15.39
C ALA A 25 -11.92 17.71 -14.92
N ASP A 26 -12.10 19.00 -15.19
CA ASP A 26 -11.16 20.05 -14.74
C ASP A 26 -11.11 20.19 -13.21
N THR A 27 -12.17 19.74 -12.51
CA THR A 27 -12.27 19.78 -11.06
C THR A 27 -11.55 18.62 -10.37
N THR A 28 -11.03 17.65 -11.13
CA THR A 28 -10.38 16.46 -10.57
C THR A 28 -8.87 16.54 -10.71
N ARG A 29 -8.19 16.27 -9.61
CA ARG A 29 -6.74 16.07 -9.54
C ARG A 29 -6.48 14.68 -8.96
N VAL A 30 -5.86 13.83 -9.77
CA VAL A 30 -5.72 12.40 -9.49
C VAL A 30 -4.27 12.07 -9.13
N MET A 31 -4.07 11.34 -8.05
CA MET A 31 -2.78 10.76 -7.67
C MET A 31 -2.82 9.24 -7.90
N ALA A 32 -1.79 8.70 -8.54
CA ALA A 32 -1.61 7.26 -8.63
C ALA A 32 -1.02 6.72 -7.33
N MET A 33 -1.51 5.58 -6.88
CA MET A 33 -1.09 4.95 -5.64
C MET A 33 -0.76 3.47 -5.88
N PHE A 34 0.33 3.00 -5.29
CA PHE A 34 0.77 1.62 -5.39
C PHE A 34 0.95 1.01 -3.99
N GLY A 35 0.53 -0.24 -3.83
CA GLY A 35 0.66 -0.98 -2.58
C GLY A 35 2.06 -1.54 -2.34
N GLY A 36 2.35 -1.85 -1.07
CA GLY A 36 3.54 -2.59 -0.67
C GLY A 36 3.39 -4.10 -0.81
N GLN A 37 4.23 -4.85 -0.08
CA GLN A 37 4.20 -6.31 -0.05
C GLN A 37 2.83 -6.86 0.40
N PRO A 38 2.40 -8.00 -0.17
CA PRO A 38 1.11 -8.57 0.14
C PRO A 38 1.15 -9.26 1.51
N GLY A 39 0.23 -8.92 2.40
CA GLY A 39 0.12 -9.58 3.72
C GLY A 39 -0.50 -10.98 3.69
N THR A 40 -0.82 -11.53 2.51
CA THR A 40 -1.38 -12.88 2.31
C THR A 40 -1.05 -13.35 0.89
N SER A 41 -0.97 -14.66 0.63
CA SER A 41 -0.73 -15.23 -0.72
C SER A 41 -1.88 -15.03 -1.71
N SER A 42 -2.97 -14.36 -1.30
CA SER A 42 -4.15 -14.12 -2.16
C SER A 42 -3.86 -13.22 -3.36
N TYR A 43 -2.74 -12.50 -3.37
CA TYR A 43 -2.30 -11.66 -4.48
C TYR A 43 -2.11 -12.45 -5.80
N ILE A 44 -1.76 -13.73 -5.74
CA ILE A 44 -1.66 -14.59 -6.93
C ILE A 44 -3.03 -14.84 -7.57
N LYS A 45 -4.09 -14.91 -6.77
CA LYS A 45 -5.46 -15.02 -7.29
C LYS A 45 -5.83 -13.78 -8.11
N GLU A 46 -5.29 -12.62 -7.76
CA GLU A 46 -5.46 -11.39 -8.54
C GLU A 46 -4.73 -11.47 -9.88
N ALA A 47 -3.48 -11.98 -9.91
CA ALA A 47 -2.75 -12.24 -11.15
C ALA A 47 -3.50 -13.20 -12.08
N LYS A 48 -3.99 -14.32 -11.52
CA LYS A 48 -4.78 -15.32 -12.25
C LYS A 48 -6.05 -14.70 -12.82
N TRP A 49 -6.74 -13.90 -12.01
CA TRP A 49 -7.96 -13.22 -12.42
C TRP A 49 -7.70 -12.21 -13.55
N LEU A 50 -6.61 -11.44 -13.48
CA LEU A 50 -6.20 -10.55 -14.56
C LEU A 50 -5.96 -11.32 -15.86
N LEU A 51 -5.28 -12.46 -15.79
CA LEU A 51 -5.02 -13.31 -16.94
C LEU A 51 -6.31 -13.90 -17.53
N ASP A 52 -7.23 -14.35 -16.68
CA ASP A 52 -8.52 -14.92 -17.12
C ASP A 52 -9.41 -13.88 -17.82
N VAL A 53 -9.39 -12.63 -17.36
CA VAL A 53 -10.25 -11.57 -17.89
C VAL A 53 -9.60 -10.79 -19.04
N TYR A 54 -8.29 -10.50 -18.95
CA TYR A 54 -7.57 -9.64 -19.87
C TYR A 54 -6.43 -10.37 -20.60
N GLY A 55 -6.45 -11.70 -20.66
CA GLY A 55 -5.44 -12.52 -21.34
C GLY A 55 -5.02 -12.00 -22.74
N PRO A 56 -5.95 -11.64 -23.64
CA PRO A 56 -5.59 -11.08 -24.95
C PRO A 56 -4.75 -9.80 -24.90
N ILE A 57 -4.73 -9.08 -23.77
CA ILE A 57 -3.98 -7.84 -23.57
C ILE A 57 -2.63 -8.12 -22.90
N ILE A 58 -2.58 -9.04 -21.94
CA ILE A 58 -1.43 -9.16 -21.01
C ILE A 58 -0.63 -10.45 -21.14
N SER A 59 -1.10 -11.46 -21.87
CA SER A 59 -0.42 -12.77 -21.93
C SER A 59 1.02 -12.67 -22.45
N ASP A 60 1.25 -11.94 -23.55
CA ASP A 60 2.60 -11.80 -24.13
C ASP A 60 3.55 -11.05 -23.18
N TYR A 61 3.02 -10.02 -22.50
CA TYR A 61 3.77 -9.28 -21.50
C TYR A 61 4.12 -10.15 -20.29
N LEU A 62 3.15 -10.89 -19.76
CA LEU A 62 3.33 -11.83 -18.64
C LEU A 62 4.39 -12.88 -18.99
N THR A 63 4.31 -13.50 -20.18
CA THR A 63 5.30 -14.48 -20.62
C THR A 63 6.70 -13.89 -20.68
N ARG A 64 6.88 -12.71 -21.26
CA ARG A 64 8.21 -12.06 -21.34
C ARG A 64 8.78 -11.74 -19.95
N MET A 65 7.97 -11.17 -19.06
CA MET A 65 8.43 -10.82 -17.71
C MET A 65 8.67 -12.07 -16.85
N SER A 66 7.86 -13.12 -17.03
CA SER A 66 8.06 -14.41 -16.35
C SER A 66 9.36 -15.08 -16.81
N ILE A 67 9.67 -15.08 -18.10
CA ILE A 67 10.92 -15.63 -18.64
C ILE A 67 12.12 -14.84 -18.08
N PHE A 68 12.03 -13.51 -18.07
CA PHE A 68 13.06 -12.66 -17.49
C PHE A 68 13.31 -13.01 -16.01
N LEU A 69 12.27 -12.99 -15.18
CA LEU A 69 12.37 -13.29 -13.75
C LEU A 69 12.87 -14.71 -13.48
N ASP A 70 12.36 -15.71 -14.20
CA ASP A 70 12.81 -17.11 -14.09
C ASP A 70 14.28 -17.27 -14.51
N SER A 71 14.74 -16.53 -15.52
CA SER A 71 16.15 -16.56 -15.93
C SER A 71 17.08 -15.95 -14.90
N GLU A 72 16.69 -14.83 -14.27
CA GLU A 72 17.47 -14.20 -13.20
C GLU A 72 17.44 -15.05 -11.92
N ALA A 73 16.31 -15.69 -11.59
CA ALA A 73 16.21 -16.57 -10.42
C ALA A 73 17.14 -17.80 -10.50
N LYS A 74 17.62 -18.16 -11.69
CA LYS A 74 18.57 -19.27 -11.94
C LYS A 74 20.04 -18.86 -11.86
N ASP A 75 20.32 -17.58 -11.60
CA ASP A 75 21.68 -17.11 -11.32
C ASP A 75 22.24 -17.87 -10.10
N GLU A 76 23.49 -18.34 -10.19
CA GLU A 76 24.13 -19.13 -9.13
C GLU A 76 24.18 -18.36 -7.81
N GLU A 77 24.27 -17.03 -7.87
CA GLU A 77 24.25 -16.15 -6.69
C GLU A 77 22.89 -16.16 -5.97
N PHE A 78 21.80 -16.57 -6.63
CA PHE A 78 20.44 -16.53 -6.11
C PHE A 78 19.83 -17.91 -5.84
N GLU A 79 20.54 -19.01 -6.13
CA GLU A 79 20.04 -20.39 -6.03
C GLU A 79 19.42 -20.68 -4.64
N LEU A 80 20.02 -20.15 -3.56
CA LEU A 80 19.54 -20.33 -2.18
C LEU A 80 18.19 -19.68 -1.90
N ALA A 81 17.82 -18.63 -2.64
CA ALA A 81 16.55 -17.93 -2.47
C ALA A 81 15.42 -18.56 -3.31
N PHE A 82 15.76 -19.32 -4.37
CA PHE A 82 14.79 -19.81 -5.35
C PHE A 82 14.70 -21.34 -5.43
N VAL A 83 14.54 -22.00 -4.27
CA VAL A 83 14.50 -23.48 -4.17
C VAL A 83 13.40 -24.17 -5.00
N GLU A 84 12.28 -23.48 -5.27
CA GLU A 84 11.17 -23.98 -6.11
C GLU A 84 11.11 -23.27 -7.49
N GLY A 85 12.10 -22.42 -7.81
CA GLY A 85 12.14 -21.60 -9.03
C GLY A 85 11.17 -20.42 -9.03
N LEU A 86 11.09 -19.72 -10.17
CA LEU A 86 10.23 -18.54 -10.34
C LEU A 86 9.40 -18.60 -11.64
N ASP A 87 8.86 -19.78 -11.97
CA ASP A 87 8.01 -19.97 -13.16
C ASP A 87 6.57 -19.52 -12.92
N ILE A 88 6.40 -18.19 -12.83
CA ILE A 88 5.12 -17.52 -12.59
C ILE A 88 4.08 -17.94 -13.63
N GLN A 89 4.48 -18.09 -14.90
CA GLN A 89 3.56 -18.52 -15.96
C GLN A 89 3.02 -19.93 -15.70
N GLN A 90 3.86 -20.90 -15.34
CA GLN A 90 3.42 -22.24 -15.01
C GLN A 90 2.48 -22.24 -13.80
N TRP A 91 2.83 -21.50 -12.75
CA TRP A 91 2.01 -21.40 -11.54
C TRP A 91 0.60 -20.86 -11.84
N LEU A 92 0.49 -19.86 -12.72
CA LEU A 92 -0.81 -19.30 -13.11
C LEU A 92 -1.62 -20.22 -14.03
N MET A 93 -0.95 -21.07 -14.83
CA MET A 93 -1.63 -21.97 -15.78
C MET A 93 -2.03 -23.31 -15.15
N ASP A 94 -1.25 -23.79 -14.19
CA ASP A 94 -1.44 -25.07 -13.50
C ASP A 94 -1.41 -24.88 -11.98
N PRO A 95 -2.58 -24.79 -11.32
CA PRO A 95 -2.65 -24.65 -9.86
C PRO A 95 -1.96 -25.78 -9.08
N ASP A 96 -1.78 -26.97 -9.67
CA ASP A 96 -1.09 -28.09 -9.03
C ASP A 96 0.44 -27.89 -8.97
N LYS A 97 0.97 -26.90 -9.70
CA LYS A 97 2.38 -26.49 -9.71
C LYS A 97 2.66 -25.28 -8.83
N MET A 98 1.64 -24.72 -8.19
CA MET A 98 1.79 -23.58 -7.30
C MET A 98 2.60 -23.98 -6.06
N PRO A 99 3.69 -23.24 -5.72
CA PRO A 99 4.39 -23.41 -4.46
C PRO A 99 3.49 -23.18 -3.25
N ASP A 100 3.97 -23.57 -2.08
CA ASP A 100 3.23 -23.30 -0.84
C ASP A 100 3.17 -21.80 -0.49
N ASN A 101 2.31 -21.47 0.48
CA ASN A 101 2.12 -20.07 0.86
C ASN A 101 3.37 -19.43 1.46
N ASP A 102 4.22 -20.18 2.16
CA ASP A 102 5.43 -19.63 2.78
C ASP A 102 6.45 -19.26 1.70
N TYR A 103 6.62 -20.10 0.68
CA TYR A 103 7.47 -19.80 -0.46
C TYR A 103 6.95 -18.57 -1.24
N LEU A 104 5.65 -18.53 -1.51
CA LEU A 104 5.01 -17.41 -2.20
C LEU A 104 5.04 -16.10 -1.39
N LEU A 105 5.15 -16.17 -0.06
CA LEU A 105 5.25 -14.99 0.81
C LEU A 105 6.69 -14.58 1.10
N SER A 106 7.68 -15.39 0.71
CA SER A 106 9.08 -15.01 0.80
C SER A 106 9.35 -13.72 0.00
N ALA A 107 10.22 -12.85 0.53
CA ALA A 107 10.57 -11.61 -0.14
C ALA A 107 11.11 -11.78 -1.59
N PRO A 108 11.99 -12.77 -1.88
CA PRO A 108 12.50 -12.99 -3.24
C PRO A 108 11.40 -13.24 -4.28
N VAL A 109 10.31 -13.90 -3.88
CA VAL A 109 9.19 -14.25 -4.76
C VAL A 109 8.12 -13.15 -4.77
N SER A 110 7.68 -12.73 -3.58
CA SER A 110 6.54 -11.82 -3.42
C SER A 110 6.82 -10.42 -3.95
N MET A 111 8.04 -9.90 -3.79
CA MET A 111 8.38 -8.54 -4.22
C MET A 111 8.27 -8.34 -5.73
N PRO A 112 9.02 -9.09 -6.58
CA PRO A 112 8.91 -8.94 -8.03
C PRO A 112 7.53 -9.33 -8.55
N LEU A 113 6.89 -10.37 -8.01
CA LEU A 113 5.56 -10.78 -8.47
C LEU A 113 4.48 -9.72 -8.15
N THR A 114 4.57 -9.05 -7.01
CA THR A 114 3.69 -7.92 -6.68
C THR A 114 3.91 -6.75 -7.63
N GLY A 115 5.16 -6.41 -7.93
CA GLY A 115 5.48 -5.40 -8.95
C GLY A 115 4.91 -5.76 -10.32
N LEU A 116 5.02 -7.03 -10.72
CA LEU A 116 4.50 -7.53 -12.00
C LEU A 116 2.98 -7.35 -12.08
N ILE A 117 2.24 -7.70 -11.02
CA ILE A 117 0.78 -7.54 -10.96
C ILE A 117 0.38 -6.07 -11.03
N GLN A 118 1.09 -5.18 -10.33
CA GLN A 118 0.86 -3.74 -10.38
C GLN A 118 1.05 -3.20 -11.81
N LEU A 119 2.11 -3.62 -12.50
CA LEU A 119 2.36 -3.26 -13.90
C LEU A 119 1.31 -3.85 -14.84
N MET A 120 0.84 -5.08 -14.60
CA MET A 120 -0.28 -5.67 -15.35
C MET A 120 -1.56 -4.83 -15.19
N GLN A 121 -1.87 -4.34 -13.98
CA GLN A 121 -3.02 -3.45 -13.76
C GLN A 121 -2.89 -2.13 -14.53
N VAL A 122 -1.69 -1.53 -14.54
CA VAL A 122 -1.37 -0.34 -15.34
C VAL A 122 -1.57 -0.63 -16.83
N MET A 123 -1.04 -1.76 -17.31
CA MET A 123 -1.16 -2.18 -18.71
C MET A 123 -2.60 -2.38 -19.15
N VAL A 124 -3.38 -3.11 -18.35
CA VAL A 124 -4.82 -3.28 -18.59
C VAL A 124 -5.51 -1.93 -18.71
N LEU A 125 -5.22 -0.98 -17.82
CA LEU A 125 -5.88 0.31 -17.85
C LEU A 125 -5.49 1.15 -19.08
N PHE A 126 -4.21 1.37 -19.37
CA PHE A 126 -3.87 2.21 -20.55
C PHE A 126 -4.35 1.57 -21.87
N LYS A 127 -4.26 0.22 -22.00
CA LYS A 127 -4.72 -0.50 -23.19
C LYS A 127 -6.24 -0.43 -23.35
N THR A 128 -7.00 -0.64 -22.28
CA THR A 128 -8.48 -0.59 -22.33
C THR A 128 -9.02 0.82 -22.55
N LEU A 129 -8.26 1.85 -22.18
CA LEU A 129 -8.56 3.25 -22.47
C LEU A 129 -8.12 3.70 -23.87
N GLY A 130 -7.37 2.86 -24.60
CA GLY A 130 -6.83 3.21 -25.91
C GLY A 130 -5.80 4.34 -25.85
N MET A 131 -5.07 4.45 -24.75
CA MET A 131 -4.06 5.48 -24.50
C MET A 131 -2.65 4.89 -24.66
N SER A 132 -1.70 5.71 -25.07
CA SER A 132 -0.28 5.38 -24.92
C SER A 132 0.12 5.42 -23.43
N PRO A 133 1.18 4.69 -23.02
CA PRO A 133 1.70 4.75 -21.66
C PRO A 133 2.03 6.17 -21.17
N GLY A 134 2.60 7.02 -22.04
CA GLY A 134 2.91 8.40 -21.69
C GLY A 134 1.70 9.32 -21.55
N GLU A 135 0.68 9.16 -22.40
CA GLU A 135 -0.59 9.87 -22.22
C GLU A 135 -1.25 9.45 -20.91
N PHE A 136 -1.24 8.16 -20.60
CA PHE A 136 -1.80 7.61 -19.36
C PHE A 136 -1.10 8.15 -18.12
N SER A 137 0.24 8.16 -18.10
CA SER A 137 1.04 8.70 -16.99
C SER A 137 0.69 10.17 -16.70
N LYS A 138 0.55 11.00 -17.74
CA LYS A 138 0.21 12.43 -17.64
C LYS A 138 -1.19 12.72 -17.11
N MET A 139 -2.06 11.71 -17.00
CA MET A 139 -3.38 11.89 -16.37
C MET A 139 -3.28 12.05 -14.85
N PHE A 140 -2.15 11.66 -14.25
CA PHE A 140 -1.89 11.78 -12.83
C PHE A 140 -1.08 13.05 -12.53
N LYS A 141 -1.39 13.71 -11.41
CA LYS A 141 -0.64 14.88 -10.92
C LYS A 141 0.59 14.51 -10.10
N ALA A 142 0.54 13.34 -9.49
CA ALA A 142 1.64 12.74 -8.75
C ALA A 142 1.43 11.23 -8.67
N ALA A 143 2.49 10.50 -8.34
CA ALA A 143 2.42 9.11 -7.93
C ALA A 143 3.01 8.93 -6.53
N VAL A 144 2.54 7.92 -5.82
CA VAL A 144 3.06 7.52 -4.50
C VAL A 144 2.98 6.01 -4.37
N GLY A 145 3.88 5.41 -3.60
CA GLY A 145 3.86 3.98 -3.33
C GLY A 145 4.13 3.70 -1.86
N HIS A 146 3.48 2.67 -1.31
CA HIS A 146 3.75 2.21 0.04
C HIS A 146 4.88 1.19 0.02
N SER A 147 5.95 1.41 0.81
CA SER A 147 7.12 0.52 0.85
C SER A 147 7.62 0.23 -0.58
N GLN A 148 7.69 -1.03 -1.01
CA GLN A 148 8.10 -1.42 -2.36
C GLN A 148 7.28 -0.79 -3.50
N GLY A 149 6.03 -0.39 -3.25
CA GLY A 149 5.17 0.22 -4.26
C GLY A 149 5.76 1.50 -4.86
N ILE A 150 6.73 2.12 -4.19
CA ILE A 150 7.43 3.31 -4.69
C ILE A 150 8.16 3.04 -6.02
N VAL A 151 8.59 1.80 -6.24
CA VAL A 151 9.24 1.36 -7.47
C VAL A 151 8.25 1.35 -8.65
N ALA A 152 7.03 0.84 -8.45
CA ALA A 152 5.97 0.88 -9.47
C ALA A 152 5.42 2.31 -9.68
N ALA A 153 5.35 3.13 -8.63
CA ALA A 153 5.02 4.55 -8.75
C ALA A 153 6.05 5.29 -9.62
N THR A 154 7.34 4.98 -9.45
CA THR A 154 8.42 5.53 -10.27
C THR A 154 8.33 5.03 -11.70
N ALA A 155 8.08 3.73 -11.92
CA ALA A 155 7.85 3.17 -13.24
C ALA A 155 6.73 3.92 -14.00
N LEU A 156 5.57 4.13 -13.36
CA LEU A 156 4.46 4.88 -13.94
C LEU A 156 4.89 6.30 -14.34
N SER A 157 5.69 6.96 -13.50
CA SER A 157 6.13 8.33 -13.77
C SER A 157 7.04 8.47 -14.99
N MET A 158 7.73 7.41 -15.39
CA MET A 158 8.70 7.41 -16.48
C MET A 158 8.11 6.95 -17.83
N LEU A 159 6.86 6.47 -17.85
CA LEU A 159 6.26 5.92 -19.06
C LEU A 159 6.14 6.97 -20.18
N SER A 160 6.55 6.59 -21.40
CA SER A 160 6.42 7.45 -22.59
C SER A 160 5.68 6.72 -23.71
N ASP A 161 6.15 5.53 -24.09
CA ASP A 161 5.56 4.67 -25.12
C ASP A 161 5.56 3.18 -24.71
N GLU A 162 5.02 2.30 -25.55
CA GLU A 162 4.94 0.87 -25.25
C GLU A 162 6.30 0.18 -25.16
N GLN A 163 7.30 0.64 -25.92
CA GLN A 163 8.65 0.08 -25.85
C GLN A 163 9.31 0.46 -24.52
N SER A 164 9.11 1.72 -24.09
CA SER A 164 9.58 2.19 -22.79
C SER A 164 8.91 1.43 -21.64
N PHE A 165 7.64 1.04 -21.78
CA PHE A 165 6.93 0.29 -20.75
C PHE A 165 7.63 -1.04 -20.45
N GLU A 166 7.94 -1.83 -21.49
CA GLU A 166 8.64 -3.11 -21.29
C GLU A 166 10.07 -2.92 -20.75
N ALA A 167 10.81 -1.94 -21.28
CA ALA A 167 12.17 -1.67 -20.81
C ALA A 167 12.21 -1.23 -19.34
N ILE A 168 11.28 -0.35 -18.93
CA ILE A 168 11.13 0.09 -17.55
C ILE A 168 10.69 -1.09 -16.68
N SER A 169 9.74 -1.92 -17.14
CA SER A 169 9.30 -3.13 -16.44
C SER A 169 10.45 -4.06 -16.09
N VAL A 170 11.36 -4.34 -17.03
CA VAL A 170 12.55 -5.16 -16.78
C VAL A 170 13.40 -4.58 -15.65
N LYS A 171 13.70 -3.28 -15.72
CA LYS A 171 14.53 -2.60 -14.70
C LYS A 171 13.88 -2.64 -13.32
N VAL A 172 12.59 -2.29 -13.23
CA VAL A 172 11.92 -2.20 -11.93
C VAL A 172 11.63 -3.57 -11.32
N LEU A 173 11.33 -4.58 -12.14
CA LEU A 173 11.18 -5.96 -11.66
C LEU A 173 12.52 -6.55 -11.25
N GLY A 174 13.60 -6.24 -11.97
CA GLY A 174 14.96 -6.59 -11.60
C GLY A 174 15.37 -5.96 -10.26
N LEU A 175 15.11 -4.67 -10.06
CA LEU A 175 15.33 -4.00 -8.76
C LEU A 175 14.55 -4.67 -7.62
N LEU A 176 13.26 -4.98 -7.83
CA LEU A 176 12.44 -5.68 -6.82
C LEU A 176 12.95 -7.10 -6.54
N LEU A 177 13.48 -7.80 -7.55
CA LEU A 177 14.13 -9.09 -7.37
C LEU A 177 15.39 -8.94 -6.51
N LEU A 178 16.28 -7.98 -6.78
CA LEU A 178 17.47 -7.77 -5.95
C LEU A 178 17.12 -7.38 -4.49
N VAL A 179 16.18 -6.46 -4.31
CA VAL A 179 15.75 -6.00 -2.97
C VAL A 179 15.02 -7.10 -2.19
N GLY A 180 14.38 -8.05 -2.88
CA GLY A 180 13.79 -9.24 -2.28
C GLY A 180 14.84 -10.30 -1.93
N THR A 181 15.79 -10.52 -2.84
CA THR A 181 16.73 -11.65 -2.79
C THR A 181 17.95 -11.37 -1.92
N VAL A 182 18.65 -10.25 -2.13
CA VAL A 182 19.94 -9.99 -1.45
C VAL A 182 19.77 -9.94 0.06
N PRO A 183 18.82 -9.17 0.64
CA PRO A 183 18.63 -9.16 2.09
C PRO A 183 18.21 -10.52 2.66
N GLN A 184 17.47 -11.33 1.89
CA GLN A 184 17.05 -12.65 2.33
C GLN A 184 18.22 -13.63 2.44
N ILE A 185 19.18 -13.54 1.51
CA ILE A 185 20.40 -14.36 1.50
C ILE A 185 21.37 -13.90 2.58
N GLU A 186 21.53 -12.59 2.78
CA GLU A 186 22.41 -12.05 3.83
C GLU A 186 21.88 -12.37 5.23
N LEU A 187 20.56 -12.56 5.38
CA LEU A 187 19.89 -12.77 6.66
C LEU A 187 18.99 -14.02 6.63
N PRO A 188 19.57 -15.22 6.43
CA PRO A 188 18.81 -16.45 6.23
C PRO A 188 18.07 -16.89 7.50
N GLU A 189 18.50 -16.42 8.68
CA GLU A 189 17.86 -16.69 9.97
C GLU A 189 16.40 -16.19 10.05
N TYR A 190 15.99 -15.30 9.15
CA TYR A 190 14.61 -14.82 9.05
C TYR A 190 13.73 -15.70 8.15
N PHE A 191 14.33 -16.65 7.41
CA PHE A 191 13.64 -17.72 6.71
C PHE A 191 13.38 -18.88 7.69
N VAL A 192 12.37 -18.74 8.54
CA VAL A 192 11.88 -19.88 9.33
C VAL A 192 10.95 -20.71 8.44
N SER A 193 11.53 -21.62 7.64
CA SER A 193 10.76 -22.76 7.13
C SER A 193 10.61 -23.77 8.26
N ASP A 194 9.38 -24.14 8.57
CA ASP A 194 9.04 -25.05 9.67
C ASP A 194 9.60 -26.46 9.42
N SER A 195 10.84 -26.73 9.85
CA SER A 195 11.43 -28.07 9.79
C SER A 195 10.95 -28.99 10.93
N THR A 196 9.93 -28.58 11.70
CA THR A 196 9.32 -29.44 12.72
C THR A 196 8.01 -30.03 12.21
N ASN A 197 8.03 -31.33 11.90
CA ASN A 197 6.87 -32.19 11.61
C ASN A 197 5.91 -32.36 12.82
N GLU A 198 5.67 -31.32 13.60
CA GLU A 198 4.66 -31.31 14.65
C GLU A 198 3.32 -30.90 14.03
N PRO A 199 2.27 -31.74 14.12
CA PRO A 199 0.94 -31.35 13.63
C PRO A 199 0.40 -30.22 14.51
N ARG A 200 0.54 -28.97 14.03
CA ARG A 200 0.01 -27.79 14.71
C ARG A 200 -1.51 -27.82 14.65
N ASN A 201 -2.12 -28.33 15.71
CA ASN A 201 -3.54 -28.14 15.97
C ASN A 201 -3.83 -26.65 16.15
N SER A 202 -4.56 -26.06 15.19
CA SER A 202 -5.44 -24.88 15.38
C SER A 202 -4.80 -23.56 15.86
N GLN A 203 -3.53 -23.27 15.60
CA GLN A 203 -2.99 -21.91 15.76
C GLN A 203 -3.10 -21.14 14.45
N ALA A 204 -3.65 -19.91 14.50
CA ALA A 204 -3.76 -19.05 13.34
C ALA A 204 -2.35 -18.71 12.81
N ILE A 205 -2.22 -18.63 11.48
CA ILE A 205 -0.96 -18.34 10.77
C ILE A 205 -0.26 -17.07 11.31
N SER A 206 -0.98 -16.13 11.93
CA SER A 206 -0.48 -14.88 12.51
C SER A 206 0.42 -14.98 13.74
N ASP A 207 0.69 -16.18 14.26
CA ASP A 207 1.54 -16.41 15.44
C ASP A 207 2.95 -16.92 15.09
N ILE A 208 3.29 -17.13 13.81
CA ILE A 208 4.65 -17.48 13.38
C ILE A 208 5.56 -16.26 13.59
N PRO A 209 6.65 -16.34 14.37
CA PRO A 209 7.57 -15.23 14.54
C PRO A 209 8.17 -14.75 13.21
N ARG A 210 8.10 -13.44 12.97
CA ARG A 210 8.65 -12.77 11.78
C ARG A 210 9.46 -11.53 12.19
N PRO A 211 10.37 -11.03 11.34
CA PRO A 211 11.17 -9.83 11.63
C PRO A 211 10.36 -8.53 11.65
N MET A 212 9.08 -8.56 11.27
CA MET A 212 8.21 -7.38 11.29
C MET A 212 6.90 -7.66 12.05
N VAL A 213 6.49 -6.69 12.87
CA VAL A 213 5.32 -6.77 13.75
C VAL A 213 4.37 -5.61 13.45
N TYR A 214 3.15 -5.94 13.08
CA TYR A 214 2.06 -4.97 13.00
C TYR A 214 1.48 -4.70 14.39
N ILE A 215 1.33 -3.41 14.70
CA ILE A 215 0.84 -2.91 15.99
C ILE A 215 -0.35 -1.99 15.74
N LYS A 216 -1.47 -2.24 16.43
CA LYS A 216 -2.68 -1.40 16.39
C LYS A 216 -3.19 -1.06 17.79
N GLY A 217 -3.80 0.11 17.96
CA GLY A 217 -4.56 0.47 19.18
C GLY A 217 -3.75 1.21 20.24
N ILE A 218 -2.59 1.74 19.85
CA ILE A 218 -1.74 2.62 20.66
C ILE A 218 -1.44 3.88 19.85
N ASN A 219 -1.17 5.01 20.48
CA ASN A 219 -0.70 6.21 19.76
C ASN A 219 0.82 6.17 19.58
N ARG A 220 1.31 6.91 18.57
CA ARG A 220 2.73 6.93 18.19
C ARG A 220 3.67 7.25 19.36
N LYS A 221 3.39 8.31 20.12
CA LYS A 221 4.25 8.76 21.24
C LYS A 221 4.40 7.69 22.32
N ALA A 222 3.29 7.00 22.64
CA ALA A 222 3.31 5.90 23.60
C ALA A 222 4.08 4.69 23.06
N LEU A 223 3.92 4.35 21.78
CA LEU A 223 4.70 3.29 21.15
C LEU A 223 6.20 3.61 21.16
N GLU A 224 6.61 4.79 20.70
CA GLU A 224 8.01 5.23 20.69
C GLU A 224 8.65 5.19 22.09
N SER A 225 7.89 5.54 23.13
CA SER A 225 8.36 5.39 24.52
C SER A 225 8.61 3.93 24.91
N ILE A 226 7.75 3.00 24.46
CA ILE A 226 7.93 1.56 24.70
C ILE A 226 9.15 1.05 23.93
N LEU A 227 9.32 1.45 22.67
CA LEU A 227 10.46 1.03 21.84
C LEU A 227 11.78 1.56 22.41
N SER A 228 11.81 2.81 22.87
CA SER A 228 12.99 3.38 23.53
C SER A 228 13.35 2.64 24.81
N GLU A 229 12.36 2.29 25.64
CA GLU A 229 12.58 1.49 26.85
C GLU A 229 13.11 0.09 26.49
N PHE A 230 12.49 -0.56 25.50
CA PHE A 230 12.91 -1.87 25.01
C PHE A 230 14.36 -1.87 24.51
N ASN A 231 14.72 -0.91 23.65
CA ASN A 231 16.06 -0.79 23.08
C ASN A 231 17.10 -0.47 24.16
N SER A 232 16.77 0.39 25.13
CA SER A 232 17.68 0.71 26.25
C SER A 232 18.04 -0.49 27.14
N ALA A 233 17.24 -1.55 27.09
CA ALA A 233 17.47 -2.79 27.83
C ALA A 233 18.27 -3.84 27.03
N GLN A 234 18.57 -3.60 25.75
CA GLN A 234 19.37 -4.52 24.94
C GLN A 234 20.87 -4.25 25.08
N MET A 235 21.70 -5.27 24.83
CA MET A 235 23.15 -5.16 24.97
C MET A 235 23.83 -4.73 23.67
N SER A 236 23.21 -5.02 22.52
CA SER A 236 23.73 -4.73 21.18
C SER A 236 22.71 -3.96 20.36
N GLU A 237 23.20 -3.04 19.51
CA GLU A 237 22.35 -2.33 18.54
C GLU A 237 21.70 -3.28 17.53
N ALA A 238 22.32 -4.43 17.25
CA ALA A 238 21.73 -5.47 16.41
C ALA A 238 20.47 -6.10 17.02
N GLU A 239 20.22 -5.94 18.33
CA GLU A 239 19.01 -6.41 19.01
C GLU A 239 17.92 -5.34 19.10
N HIS A 240 18.19 -4.13 18.59
CA HIS A 240 17.20 -3.05 18.59
C HIS A 240 16.04 -3.34 17.65
N VAL A 241 14.89 -2.74 17.99
CA VAL A 241 13.72 -2.67 17.13
C VAL A 241 13.52 -1.23 16.64
N HIS A 242 13.01 -1.09 15.42
CA HIS A 242 12.88 0.17 14.71
C HIS A 242 11.43 0.40 14.29
N LEU A 243 10.93 1.62 14.46
CA LEU A 243 9.62 2.01 13.92
C LEU A 243 9.74 2.14 12.39
N ALA A 244 9.48 1.04 11.70
CA ALA A 244 9.63 0.88 10.26
C ALA A 244 8.53 1.62 9.47
N VAL A 245 7.28 1.50 9.91
CA VAL A 245 6.13 2.05 9.16
C VAL A 245 5.13 2.71 10.10
N VAL A 246 4.71 3.93 9.74
CA VAL A 246 3.54 4.61 10.27
C VAL A 246 2.43 4.50 9.22
N ASN A 247 1.48 3.61 9.45
CA ASN A 247 0.36 3.34 8.54
C ASN A 247 -0.80 4.30 8.77
N SER A 248 -1.11 4.62 10.03
CA SER A 248 -2.09 5.64 10.42
C SER A 248 -1.83 6.11 11.86
N TYR A 249 -2.72 6.95 12.42
CA TYR A 249 -2.56 7.52 13.76
C TYR A 249 -2.44 6.48 14.90
N ASP A 250 -2.95 5.25 14.69
CA ASP A 250 -2.93 4.15 15.66
C ASP A 250 -2.50 2.80 15.07
N GLN A 251 -1.87 2.79 13.89
CA GLN A 251 -1.37 1.59 13.23
C GLN A 251 0.08 1.77 12.77
N PHE A 252 0.94 0.84 13.18
CA PHE A 252 2.38 0.89 12.96
C PHE A 252 2.92 -0.47 12.56
N VAL A 253 4.12 -0.50 11.99
CA VAL A 253 4.93 -1.70 11.84
C VAL A 253 6.29 -1.44 12.48
N VAL A 254 6.76 -2.40 13.26
CA VAL A 254 8.08 -2.39 13.87
C VAL A 254 8.92 -3.51 13.28
N ALA A 255 10.15 -3.21 12.88
CA ALA A 255 11.10 -4.16 12.34
C ALA A 255 12.24 -4.44 13.33
N GLY A 256 12.80 -5.63 13.29
CA GLY A 256 13.98 -6.03 14.06
C GLY A 256 14.32 -7.49 13.78
N THR A 257 15.27 -8.04 14.53
CA THR A 257 15.54 -9.48 14.45
C THR A 257 14.31 -10.27 14.93
N VAL A 258 14.09 -11.50 14.42
CA VAL A 258 12.98 -12.36 14.86
C VAL A 258 12.98 -12.54 16.38
N LEU A 259 14.14 -12.66 17.01
CA LEU A 259 14.22 -12.76 18.47
C LEU A 259 13.78 -11.46 19.16
N ALA A 260 14.20 -10.30 18.65
CA ALA A 260 13.81 -9.00 19.19
C ALA A 260 12.30 -8.77 19.05
N THR A 261 11.70 -9.14 17.90
CA THR A 261 10.25 -9.01 17.69
C THR A 261 9.44 -9.91 18.61
N VAL A 262 9.89 -11.14 18.89
CA VAL A 262 9.27 -12.04 19.88
C VAL A 262 9.24 -11.40 21.27
N LYS A 263 10.38 -10.87 21.72
CA LYS A 263 10.49 -10.18 23.02
C LYS A 263 9.56 -8.95 23.05
N LEU A 264 9.52 -8.16 21.97
CA LEU A 264 8.67 -6.97 21.86
C LEU A 264 7.17 -7.32 21.90
N VAL A 265 6.73 -8.34 21.15
CA VAL A 265 5.32 -8.78 21.14
C VAL A 265 4.88 -9.20 22.54
N SER A 266 5.71 -9.93 23.26
CA SER A 266 5.45 -10.31 24.66
C SER A 266 5.28 -9.07 25.56
N LEU A 267 6.20 -8.09 25.44
CA LEU A 267 6.12 -6.83 26.17
C LEU A 267 4.82 -6.06 25.85
N LEU A 268 4.47 -5.91 24.58
CA LEU A 268 3.26 -5.20 24.15
C LEU A 268 1.99 -5.89 24.65
N ARG A 269 1.92 -7.22 24.56
CA ARG A 269 0.80 -8.02 25.09
C ARG A 269 0.68 -7.86 26.62
N SER A 270 1.80 -7.78 27.35
CA SER A 270 1.79 -7.55 28.80
C SER A 270 1.26 -6.16 29.21
N ARG A 271 1.40 -5.15 28.34
CA ARG A 271 0.91 -3.78 28.53
C ARG A 271 -0.51 -3.56 28.00
N SER A 272 -1.05 -4.52 27.27
CA SER A 272 -2.39 -4.49 26.70
C SER A 272 -3.45 -4.88 27.74
N ALA A 273 -4.64 -4.28 27.65
CA ALA A 273 -5.83 -4.88 28.24
C ALA A 273 -6.32 -6.07 27.41
N ASP A 274 -6.97 -7.03 28.08
CA ASP A 274 -7.76 -8.04 27.38
C ASP A 274 -8.85 -7.35 26.54
N PRO A 275 -8.95 -7.62 25.23
CA PRO A 275 -10.00 -7.07 24.37
C PRO A 275 -11.43 -7.31 24.88
N ALA A 276 -11.65 -8.39 25.65
CA ALA A 276 -12.94 -8.72 26.26
C ALA A 276 -13.18 -8.02 27.61
N ALA A 277 -12.19 -7.35 28.19
CA ALA A 277 -12.35 -6.66 29.46
C ALA A 277 -13.20 -5.39 29.32
N ASP A 278 -14.30 -5.32 30.09
CA ASP A 278 -15.11 -4.11 30.18
C ASP A 278 -14.40 -3.04 31.03
N GLN A 279 -13.87 -2.02 30.36
CA GLN A 279 -13.28 -0.85 31.00
C GLN A 279 -14.25 0.35 31.11
N SER A 280 -15.54 0.18 30.79
CA SER A 280 -16.54 1.27 30.79
C SER A 280 -16.73 1.93 32.16
N LYS A 281 -16.49 1.17 33.24
CA LYS A 281 -16.55 1.64 34.64
C LYS A 281 -15.21 2.15 35.18
N ILE A 282 -14.13 2.05 34.40
CA ILE A 282 -12.82 2.61 34.76
C ILE A 282 -12.72 4.02 34.15
N PRO A 283 -12.28 5.04 34.91
CA PRO A 283 -12.03 6.38 34.38
C PRO A 283 -11.09 6.33 33.17
N PHE A 284 -11.39 7.12 32.13
CA PHE A 284 -10.70 7.03 30.83
C PHE A 284 -9.16 7.08 30.93
N ASN A 285 -8.62 7.97 31.77
CA ASN A 285 -7.18 8.15 31.98
C ASN A 285 -6.48 7.00 32.73
N LEU A 286 -7.25 6.09 33.36
CA LEU A 286 -6.75 4.91 34.06
C LEU A 286 -6.96 3.62 33.25
N ARG A 287 -7.63 3.71 32.09
CA ARG A 287 -7.81 2.56 31.20
C ARG A 287 -6.49 2.16 30.58
N ARG A 288 -6.30 0.86 30.41
CA ARG A 288 -5.19 0.31 29.64
C ARG A 288 -5.57 0.28 28.15
N PRO A 289 -4.63 0.59 27.25
CA PRO A 289 -4.88 0.47 25.81
C PRO A 289 -5.14 -1.00 25.44
N VAL A 290 -5.99 -1.22 24.45
CA VAL A 290 -6.14 -2.53 23.82
C VAL A 290 -5.21 -2.54 22.61
N ILE A 291 -4.05 -3.17 22.77
CA ILE A 291 -3.01 -3.28 21.76
C ILE A 291 -3.15 -4.62 21.04
N THR A 292 -3.28 -4.58 19.72
CA THR A 292 -3.08 -5.74 18.86
C THR A 292 -1.63 -5.74 18.39
N ALA A 293 -0.91 -6.83 18.65
CA ALA A 293 0.45 -7.06 18.15
C ALA A 293 0.51 -8.43 17.47
N SER A 294 0.74 -8.43 16.16
CA SER A 294 0.76 -9.63 15.31
C SER A 294 1.93 -9.56 14.34
N TYR A 295 2.54 -10.70 14.04
CA TYR A 295 3.54 -10.78 12.99
C TYR A 295 2.89 -10.56 11.63
N ILE A 296 3.63 -9.97 10.70
CA ILE A 296 3.23 -9.87 9.29
C ILE A 296 4.08 -10.82 8.46
N ASP A 297 3.49 -11.40 7.42
CA ASP A 297 4.13 -12.37 6.52
C ASP A 297 5.13 -11.68 5.58
N ILE A 298 6.18 -11.13 6.17
CA ILE A 298 7.34 -10.51 5.52
C ILE A 298 8.58 -11.14 6.16
N THR A 299 9.46 -11.68 5.32
CA THR A 299 10.61 -12.50 5.73
C THR A 299 11.90 -11.70 5.92
N VAL A 300 11.87 -10.39 5.70
CA VAL A 300 13.04 -9.49 5.78
C VAL A 300 12.66 -8.25 6.64
N PRO A 301 13.56 -7.75 7.52
CA PRO A 301 13.30 -6.57 8.35
C PRO A 301 13.44 -5.26 7.55
N TYR A 302 12.49 -4.97 6.64
CA TYR A 302 12.54 -3.73 5.85
C TYR A 302 12.38 -2.46 6.69
N HIS A 303 12.83 -1.34 6.11
CA HIS A 303 12.77 -0.01 6.70
C HIS A 303 13.49 0.10 8.05
N CYS A 304 14.67 -0.52 8.16
CA CYS A 304 15.52 -0.38 9.33
C CYS A 304 17.01 -0.51 9.02
N GLU A 305 17.83 -0.13 10.00
CA GLU A 305 19.28 -0.06 9.87
C GLU A 305 19.96 -1.42 9.66
N LEU A 306 19.25 -2.53 9.95
CA LEU A 306 19.77 -3.88 9.72
C LEU A 306 20.04 -4.18 8.24
N LEU A 307 19.43 -3.44 7.31
CA LEU A 307 19.62 -3.62 5.87
C LEU A 307 20.55 -2.58 5.24
N LEU A 308 21.25 -1.78 6.04
CA LEU A 308 22.12 -0.73 5.52
C LEU A 308 23.25 -1.27 4.64
N SER A 309 23.83 -2.42 5.00
CA SER A 309 24.88 -3.07 4.20
C SER A 309 24.39 -3.57 2.85
N SER A 310 23.13 -4.00 2.77
CA SER A 310 22.54 -4.52 1.54
C SER A 310 22.38 -3.44 0.46
N VAL A 311 22.25 -2.17 0.85
CA VAL A 311 22.02 -1.06 -0.09
C VAL A 311 23.11 -0.97 -1.15
N ASP A 312 24.38 -0.97 -0.71
CA ASP A 312 25.52 -0.80 -1.63
C ASP A 312 25.70 -2.02 -2.53
N ILE A 313 25.42 -3.23 -2.01
CA ILE A 313 25.46 -4.48 -2.77
C ILE A 313 24.39 -4.46 -3.87
N ILE A 314 23.14 -4.16 -3.50
CA ILE A 314 22.01 -4.08 -4.44
C ILE A 314 22.26 -3.01 -5.50
N ALA A 315 22.76 -1.83 -5.11
CA ALA A 315 23.05 -0.74 -6.04
C ALA A 315 24.12 -1.13 -7.07
N ALA A 316 25.19 -1.79 -6.64
CA ALA A 316 26.25 -2.27 -7.53
C ALA A 316 25.73 -3.34 -8.50
N MET A 317 24.94 -4.31 -8.01
CA MET A 317 24.33 -5.34 -8.86
C MET A 317 23.33 -4.74 -9.86
N ALA A 318 22.54 -3.74 -9.44
CA ALA A 318 21.62 -3.03 -10.32
C ALA A 318 22.37 -2.28 -11.43
N GLU A 319 23.51 -1.66 -11.11
CA GLU A 319 24.38 -1.02 -12.11
C GLU A 319 24.94 -2.04 -13.10
N GLU A 320 25.49 -3.16 -12.61
CA GLU A 320 26.04 -4.24 -13.44
C GLU A 320 25.00 -4.84 -14.39
N LYS A 321 23.79 -5.11 -13.89
CA LYS A 321 22.68 -5.67 -14.69
C LYS A 321 21.97 -4.61 -15.55
N GLY A 322 22.35 -3.33 -15.45
CA GLY A 322 21.75 -2.24 -16.22
C GLY A 322 20.32 -1.88 -15.80
N TRP A 323 19.95 -2.18 -14.55
CA TRP A 323 18.64 -1.92 -13.95
C TRP A 323 18.56 -0.56 -13.26
N THR A 324 19.27 0.42 -13.80
CA THR A 324 19.29 1.80 -13.30
C THR A 324 18.21 2.65 -13.97
N LEU A 325 17.63 3.56 -13.20
CA LEU A 325 16.62 4.54 -13.59
C LEU A 325 17.21 5.94 -13.46
N ASP A 326 16.84 6.85 -14.38
CA ASP A 326 17.25 8.25 -14.37
C ASP A 326 16.07 9.15 -13.96
N ALA A 327 16.31 10.06 -13.02
CA ALA A 327 15.32 11.04 -12.59
C ALA A 327 14.83 11.93 -13.74
N ALA A 328 15.66 12.13 -14.78
CA ALA A 328 15.32 12.94 -15.96
C ALA A 328 14.19 12.32 -16.80
N ASP A 329 13.96 11.01 -16.69
CA ASP A 329 12.89 10.32 -17.42
C ASP A 329 11.52 10.48 -16.73
N MET A 330 11.47 10.97 -15.49
CA MET A 330 10.23 11.17 -14.74
C MET A 330 9.42 12.35 -15.30
N GLN A 331 8.18 12.07 -15.70
CA GLN A 331 7.26 13.05 -16.29
C GLN A 331 6.27 13.65 -15.29
N ILE A 332 6.06 12.96 -14.15
CA ILE A 332 5.23 13.41 -13.04
C ILE A 332 6.00 13.23 -11.72
N PRO A 333 5.74 14.06 -10.70
CA PRO A 333 6.42 13.91 -9.42
C PRO A 333 6.01 12.61 -8.73
N VAL A 334 6.99 11.92 -8.13
CA VAL A 334 6.78 10.77 -7.25
C VAL A 334 7.08 11.19 -5.82
N ARG A 335 6.15 10.93 -4.91
CA ARG A 335 6.24 11.36 -3.51
C ARG A 335 6.95 10.30 -2.67
N ALA A 336 7.96 10.76 -1.94
CA ALA A 336 8.77 10.00 -1.00
C ALA A 336 7.93 9.38 0.12
N CYS A 337 8.23 8.13 0.48
CA CYS A 337 7.51 7.39 1.51
C CYS A 337 7.68 7.96 2.93
N ASP A 338 8.82 8.59 3.20
CA ASP A 338 9.25 9.06 4.51
C ASP A 338 8.85 10.53 4.76
N THR A 339 8.99 11.39 3.75
CA THR A 339 8.80 12.84 3.86
C THR A 339 7.60 13.38 3.08
N GLY A 340 7.06 12.63 2.13
CA GLY A 340 6.03 13.09 1.19
C GLY A 340 6.51 14.13 0.16
N GLN A 341 7.80 14.45 0.11
CA GLN A 341 8.38 15.35 -0.88
C GLN A 341 8.64 14.64 -2.21
N GLY A 342 8.87 15.38 -3.29
CA GLY A 342 9.25 14.79 -4.58
C GLY A 342 10.63 14.11 -4.50
N ILE A 343 10.74 12.87 -4.99
CA ILE A 343 12.01 12.16 -5.11
C ILE A 343 12.82 12.67 -6.31
N GLY A 344 14.13 12.51 -6.29
CA GLY A 344 15.04 12.91 -7.37
C GLY A 344 16.49 12.52 -7.07
N GLY A 345 17.44 13.03 -7.85
CA GLY A 345 18.86 12.67 -7.71
C GLY A 345 19.16 11.28 -8.24
N ASP A 346 19.99 10.51 -7.54
CA ASP A 346 20.18 9.09 -7.83
C ASP A 346 18.94 8.31 -7.37
N ILE A 347 17.93 8.28 -8.24
CA ILE A 347 16.66 7.63 -7.91
C ILE A 347 16.81 6.11 -7.75
N THR A 348 17.78 5.48 -8.42
CA THR A 348 18.00 4.02 -8.28
C THR A 348 18.43 3.72 -6.85
N ARG A 349 19.47 4.42 -6.38
CA ARG A 349 19.93 4.29 -4.99
C ARG A 349 18.85 4.69 -4.00
N TYR A 350 18.14 5.80 -4.24
CA TYR A 350 17.06 6.23 -3.36
C TYR A 350 15.96 5.17 -3.23
N LEU A 351 15.55 4.50 -4.32
CA LEU A 351 14.52 3.47 -4.26
C LEU A 351 14.95 2.27 -3.41
N ILE A 352 16.21 1.86 -3.54
CA ILE A 352 16.80 0.79 -2.72
C ILE A 352 16.82 1.21 -1.25
N GLU A 353 17.37 2.40 -0.94
CA GLU A 353 17.42 2.96 0.42
C GLU A 353 16.03 3.13 1.03
N SER A 354 15.05 3.57 0.22
CA SER A 354 13.67 3.78 0.65
C SER A 354 12.97 2.51 1.09
N ILE A 355 13.34 1.35 0.53
CA ILE A 355 12.75 0.05 0.89
C ILE A 355 13.57 -0.59 2.01
N CYS A 356 14.89 -0.59 1.90
CA CYS A 356 15.77 -1.26 2.86
C CYS A 356 15.81 -0.54 4.21
N VAL A 357 15.97 0.80 4.22
CA VAL A 357 16.40 1.53 5.42
C VAL A 357 15.43 2.60 5.86
N LEU A 358 14.97 3.47 4.95
CA LEU A 358 14.18 4.64 5.35
C LEU A 358 12.79 4.24 5.86
N PRO A 359 12.27 4.89 6.90
CA PRO A 359 10.95 4.59 7.44
C PRO A 359 9.84 5.07 6.50
N VAL A 360 8.69 4.39 6.52
CA VAL A 360 7.49 4.84 5.81
C VAL A 360 6.61 5.67 6.73
N ASN A 361 6.28 6.90 6.33
CA ASN A 361 5.25 7.72 6.96
C ASN A 361 4.08 7.91 6.01
N TRP A 362 3.19 6.92 5.96
CA TRP A 362 2.12 6.85 4.99
C TRP A 362 1.15 8.04 5.02
N PRO A 363 0.67 8.52 6.20
CA PRO A 363 -0.16 9.72 6.25
C PRO A 363 0.51 10.95 5.63
N GLN A 364 1.82 11.12 5.83
CA GLN A 364 2.58 12.23 5.26
C GLN A 364 2.83 12.04 3.76
N ALA A 365 3.13 10.81 3.33
CA ALA A 365 3.39 10.47 1.93
C ALA A 365 2.18 10.83 1.03
N ILE A 366 0.96 10.53 1.50
CA ILE A 366 -0.28 10.78 0.73
C ILE A 366 -0.93 12.13 1.00
N ALA A 367 -0.41 12.91 1.96
CA ALA A 367 -0.97 14.22 2.31
C ALA A 367 -0.65 15.26 1.23
N ASP A 368 -1.63 15.51 0.35
CA ASP A 368 -1.54 16.51 -0.69
C ASP A 368 -2.88 17.29 -0.78
N PRO A 369 -2.92 18.59 -0.45
CA PRO A 369 -4.15 19.37 -0.46
C PRO A 369 -4.70 19.61 -1.86
N ASP A 370 -3.88 19.44 -2.91
CA ASP A 370 -4.31 19.64 -4.28
C ASP A 370 -4.98 18.39 -4.88
N ILE A 371 -4.80 17.22 -4.27
CA ILE A 371 -5.38 15.95 -4.72
C ILE A 371 -6.83 15.82 -4.29
N THR A 372 -7.65 15.32 -5.20
CA THR A 372 -9.09 15.07 -4.98
C THR A 372 -9.44 13.58 -5.08
N HIS A 373 -8.63 12.81 -5.81
CA HIS A 373 -8.85 11.40 -6.05
C HIS A 373 -7.52 10.64 -6.02
N MET A 374 -7.55 9.44 -5.48
CA MET A 374 -6.43 8.49 -5.50
C MET A 374 -6.87 7.23 -6.23
N VAL A 375 -6.04 6.72 -7.15
CA VAL A 375 -6.28 5.46 -7.86
C VAL A 375 -5.22 4.45 -7.40
N ASP A 376 -5.68 3.41 -6.70
CA ASP A 376 -4.87 2.32 -6.17
C ASP A 376 -4.70 1.21 -7.21
N PHE A 377 -3.45 0.98 -7.61
CA PHE A 377 -3.00 -0.12 -8.48
C PHE A 377 -2.38 -1.27 -7.69
N GLY A 378 -2.33 -1.16 -6.35
CA GLY A 378 -1.83 -2.20 -5.46
C GLY A 378 -2.69 -3.47 -5.47
N THR A 379 -2.09 -4.54 -4.99
CA THR A 379 -2.75 -5.85 -4.85
C THR A 379 -3.69 -5.89 -3.65
N GLY A 380 -4.61 -6.85 -3.64
CA GLY A 380 -5.55 -7.11 -2.53
C GLY A 380 -6.93 -6.46 -2.73
N GLY A 381 -7.15 -5.82 -3.88
CA GLY A 381 -8.42 -5.21 -4.26
C GLY A 381 -8.98 -4.31 -3.16
N ALA A 382 -10.23 -4.55 -2.77
CA ALA A 382 -10.93 -3.71 -1.80
C ALA A 382 -10.45 -3.85 -0.34
N ASN A 383 -9.59 -4.84 -0.05
CA ASN A 383 -8.94 -5.03 1.25
C ASN A 383 -7.45 -4.62 1.20
N GLY A 384 -6.99 -4.05 0.09
CA GLY A 384 -5.61 -3.63 -0.12
C GLY A 384 -5.31 -2.23 0.43
N PHE A 385 -4.31 -1.59 -0.15
CA PHE A 385 -3.77 -0.32 0.32
C PHE A 385 -4.72 0.86 0.13
N GLY A 386 -5.70 0.78 -0.78
CA GLY A 386 -6.78 1.76 -0.91
C GLY A 386 -7.58 1.95 0.37
N GLN A 387 -7.80 0.89 1.14
CA GLN A 387 -8.53 0.98 2.41
C GLN A 387 -7.69 1.67 3.50
N LEU A 388 -6.37 1.45 3.47
CA LEU A 388 -5.42 2.14 4.34
C LEU A 388 -5.34 3.64 4.00
N ALA A 389 -5.28 4.00 2.72
CA ALA A 389 -5.34 5.39 2.29
C ALA A 389 -6.67 6.04 2.71
N LEU A 390 -7.80 5.38 2.47
CA LEU A 390 -9.13 5.88 2.84
C LEU A 390 -9.22 6.23 4.33
N LYS A 391 -8.68 5.40 5.23
CA LYS A 391 -8.63 5.68 6.67
C LYS A 391 -7.91 6.99 7.00
N ASN A 392 -6.87 7.33 6.25
CA ASN A 392 -6.04 8.51 6.50
C ASN A 392 -6.62 9.79 5.87
N VAL A 393 -7.42 9.65 4.80
CA VAL A 393 -8.02 10.79 4.10
C VAL A 393 -9.52 10.96 4.38
N GLU A 394 -10.08 10.16 5.29
CA GLU A 394 -11.49 10.24 5.65
C GLU A 394 -11.86 11.66 6.11
N GLY A 395 -12.90 12.22 5.48
CA GLY A 395 -13.38 13.56 5.77
C GLY A 395 -12.58 14.71 5.17
N SER A 396 -11.48 14.45 4.47
CA SER A 396 -10.70 15.48 3.77
C SER A 396 -11.26 15.84 2.38
N GLY A 397 -12.21 15.05 1.88
CA GLY A 397 -12.79 15.20 0.53
C GLY A 397 -12.04 14.45 -0.57
N VAL A 398 -11.03 13.64 -0.22
CA VAL A 398 -10.31 12.79 -1.19
C VAL A 398 -11.05 11.46 -1.36
N SER A 399 -11.41 11.15 -2.61
CA SER A 399 -11.96 9.83 -2.97
C SER A 399 -10.83 8.84 -3.25
N VAL A 400 -10.98 7.59 -2.82
CA VAL A 400 -10.03 6.51 -3.13
C VAL A 400 -10.72 5.47 -4.00
N ILE A 401 -10.08 5.08 -5.10
CA ILE A 401 -10.59 4.12 -6.08
C ILE A 401 -9.59 2.96 -6.20
N CYS A 402 -10.03 1.74 -5.97
CA CYS A 402 -9.22 0.55 -6.21
C CYS A 402 -9.39 0.07 -7.65
N ALA A 403 -8.35 0.26 -8.47
CA ALA A 403 -8.33 -0.25 -9.84
C ALA A 403 -8.39 -1.78 -9.86
N GLY A 404 -7.80 -2.48 -8.89
CA GLY A 404 -7.90 -3.94 -8.81
C GLY A 404 -9.30 -4.47 -8.50
N ALA A 405 -10.18 -3.66 -7.92
CA ALA A 405 -11.55 -4.07 -7.58
C ALA A 405 -12.51 -3.80 -8.73
N LEU A 406 -13.16 -4.83 -9.30
CA LEU A 406 -14.23 -4.62 -10.29
C LEU A 406 -15.59 -4.37 -9.66
N ILE A 407 -15.92 -5.11 -8.60
CA ILE A 407 -17.25 -5.08 -8.00
C ILE A 407 -17.27 -3.98 -6.93
N PRO A 408 -18.19 -3.00 -7.02
CA PRO A 408 -18.37 -2.02 -5.96
C PRO A 408 -18.75 -2.74 -4.66
N GLN A 409 -18.14 -2.34 -3.54
CA GLN A 409 -18.63 -2.77 -2.24
C GLN A 409 -20.02 -2.16 -2.01
N GLN A 410 -21.02 -2.98 -1.65
CA GLN A 410 -22.42 -2.54 -1.52
C GLN A 410 -22.63 -1.39 -0.52
N ALA A 411 -21.71 -1.19 0.43
CA ALA A 411 -21.79 -0.15 1.46
C ALA A 411 -20.46 0.62 1.68
N GLY A 412 -19.49 0.48 0.77
CA GLY A 412 -18.16 1.08 0.92
C GLY A 412 -18.04 2.48 0.33
N ILE A 413 -17.25 3.34 0.98
CA ILE A 413 -16.82 4.64 0.43
C ILE A 413 -15.68 4.46 -0.61
N LEU A 414 -15.01 3.30 -0.57
CA LEU A 414 -13.96 2.92 -1.50
C LEU A 414 -14.55 2.61 -2.89
N GLY A 415 -14.08 3.33 -3.91
CA GLY A 415 -14.49 3.13 -5.30
C GLY A 415 -13.87 1.90 -5.95
N SER A 416 -14.48 1.42 -7.02
CA SER A 416 -13.98 0.31 -7.84
C SER A 416 -13.50 0.81 -9.22
N LYS A 417 -12.89 -0.05 -10.04
CA LYS A 417 -12.50 0.26 -11.44
C LYS A 417 -13.63 0.90 -12.24
N ALA A 418 -14.89 0.56 -11.96
CA ALA A 418 -16.05 1.14 -12.63
C ALA A 418 -16.24 2.64 -12.30
N ASP A 419 -15.79 3.09 -11.13
CA ASP A 419 -15.88 4.49 -10.71
C ASP A 419 -14.85 5.39 -11.42
N LEU A 420 -13.89 4.84 -12.19
CA LEU A 420 -13.09 5.67 -13.10
C LEU A 420 -13.97 6.40 -14.13
N TRP A 421 -15.11 5.80 -14.50
CA TRP A 421 -16.07 6.33 -15.47
C TRP A 421 -17.10 7.30 -14.89
N LYS A 422 -17.03 7.59 -13.59
CA LYS A 422 -17.97 8.49 -12.88
C LYS A 422 -17.20 9.38 -11.93
N VAL A 423 -17.46 10.68 -11.92
CA VAL A 423 -16.86 11.56 -10.90
C VAL A 423 -17.66 11.44 -9.61
N LYS A 424 -17.16 10.64 -8.66
CA LYS A 424 -17.69 10.53 -7.30
C LYS A 424 -16.71 11.16 -6.31
N THR A 425 -17.15 12.25 -5.68
CA THR A 425 -16.35 12.97 -4.68
C THR A 425 -16.72 12.55 -3.26
N ALA A 426 -15.72 12.31 -2.42
CA ALA A 426 -15.91 12.14 -0.99
C ALA A 426 -16.29 13.49 -0.34
N PRO A 427 -17.10 13.49 0.73
CA PRO A 427 -17.42 14.72 1.43
C PRO A 427 -16.19 15.26 2.16
N ASN A 428 -15.90 16.55 1.97
CA ASN A 428 -15.00 17.27 2.87
C ASN A 428 -15.81 17.78 4.06
N TRP A 429 -15.55 17.25 5.26
CA TRP A 429 -16.38 17.52 6.43
C TRP A 429 -16.33 18.99 6.87
N LEU A 430 -15.18 19.64 6.68
CA LEU A 430 -15.03 21.07 6.95
C LEU A 430 -15.87 21.91 5.98
N ASN A 431 -15.95 21.52 4.70
CA ASN A 431 -16.76 22.22 3.72
C ASN A 431 -18.26 21.94 3.92
N GLU A 432 -18.64 20.68 4.13
CA GLU A 432 -20.04 20.25 4.23
C GLU A 432 -20.69 20.66 5.56
N TRP A 433 -19.95 20.53 6.66
CA TRP A 433 -20.48 20.69 8.03
C TRP A 433 -19.73 21.73 8.87
N GLY A 434 -18.77 22.44 8.27
CA GLY A 434 -18.10 23.56 8.93
C GLY A 434 -19.07 24.70 9.26
N PRO A 435 -19.01 25.29 10.48
CA PRO A 435 -19.84 26.43 10.86
C PRO A 435 -19.60 27.64 9.96
N ARG A 436 -20.68 28.35 9.60
CA ARG A 436 -20.62 29.61 8.83
C ARG A 436 -21.46 30.70 9.51
N LEU A 437 -21.46 31.92 8.96
CA LEU A 437 -22.38 32.97 9.38
C LEU A 437 -23.50 33.14 8.35
N VAL A 438 -24.73 33.31 8.82
CA VAL A 438 -25.90 33.62 8.00
C VAL A 438 -26.64 34.82 8.58
N ARG A 439 -27.14 35.71 7.71
CA ARG A 439 -28.00 36.83 8.11
C ARG A 439 -29.45 36.49 7.79
N THR A 440 -30.30 36.55 8.81
CA THR A 440 -31.75 36.40 8.69
C THR A 440 -32.43 37.73 9.05
N ALA A 441 -33.75 37.79 8.94
CA ALA A 441 -34.52 38.96 9.37
C ALA A 441 -34.35 39.27 10.88
N SER A 442 -34.01 38.27 11.70
CA SER A 442 -33.82 38.42 13.14
C SER A 442 -32.39 38.76 13.56
N GLY A 443 -31.42 38.75 12.64
CA GLY A 443 -30.03 39.07 12.93
C GLY A 443 -29.01 38.16 12.27
N ILE A 444 -27.80 38.14 12.81
CA ILE A 444 -26.72 37.24 12.36
C ILE A 444 -26.72 35.99 13.24
N HIS A 445 -26.65 34.82 12.61
CA HIS A 445 -26.65 33.51 13.28
C HIS A 445 -25.46 32.66 12.82
N ILE A 446 -25.07 31.69 13.64
CA ILE A 446 -24.12 30.64 13.26
C ILE A 446 -24.88 29.58 12.48
N ASP A 447 -24.57 29.44 11.21
CA ASP A 447 -25.16 28.48 10.29
C ASP A 447 -24.54 27.08 10.51
N THR A 448 -25.35 26.18 11.05
CA THR A 448 -25.04 24.75 11.24
C THR A 448 -26.32 23.94 10.98
N GLN A 449 -26.21 22.62 10.87
CA GLN A 449 -27.40 21.76 10.77
C GLN A 449 -28.36 21.95 11.95
N MET A 450 -27.84 22.11 13.18
CA MET A 450 -28.66 22.36 14.37
C MET A 450 -29.45 23.66 14.25
N GLN A 451 -28.82 24.74 13.81
CA GLN A 451 -29.49 26.04 13.64
C GLN A 451 -30.56 25.98 12.55
N ARG A 452 -30.26 25.34 11.41
CA ARG A 452 -31.21 25.21 10.29
C ARG A 452 -32.46 24.43 10.69
N ILE A 453 -32.31 23.38 11.51
CA ILE A 453 -33.42 22.54 11.97
C ILE A 453 -34.25 23.26 13.03
N LEU A 454 -33.59 23.89 14.02
CA LEU A 454 -34.29 24.50 15.16
C LEU A 454 -34.80 25.93 14.88
N GLY A 455 -34.20 26.64 13.92
CA GLY A 455 -34.44 28.08 13.72
C GLY A 455 -33.91 28.96 14.87
N LEU A 456 -33.10 28.39 15.76
CA LEU A 456 -32.60 29.00 17.00
C LEU A 456 -31.06 28.97 17.03
N PRO A 457 -30.41 29.75 17.93
CA PRO A 457 -28.96 29.69 18.11
C PRO A 457 -28.43 28.27 18.38
N THR A 458 -27.17 28.00 18.00
CA THR A 458 -26.51 26.67 18.10
C THR A 458 -26.09 26.29 19.52
N VAL A 459 -26.61 26.97 20.54
CA VAL A 459 -26.31 26.72 21.95
C VAL A 459 -27.62 26.37 22.62
N MET A 460 -27.66 25.21 23.25
CA MET A 460 -28.83 24.73 23.99
C MET A 460 -28.48 24.47 25.45
N VAL A 461 -29.44 24.71 26.34
CA VAL A 461 -29.36 24.24 27.71
C VAL A 461 -29.86 22.80 27.75
N ALA A 462 -29.02 21.89 28.27
CA ALA A 462 -29.38 20.48 28.41
C ALA A 462 -30.38 20.27 29.56
N GLY A 463 -31.25 19.27 29.42
CA GLY A 463 -32.14 18.86 30.52
C GLY A 463 -31.34 18.22 31.67
N MET A 464 -31.47 18.78 32.88
CA MET A 464 -30.72 18.37 34.06
C MET A 464 -31.61 18.41 35.31
N THR A 465 -31.59 17.34 36.11
CA THR A 465 -32.17 17.34 37.46
C THR A 465 -31.07 17.76 38.46
N PRO A 466 -31.30 18.74 39.36
CA PRO A 466 -32.55 19.47 39.58
C PRO A 466 -32.67 20.81 38.83
N THR A 467 -31.63 21.25 38.10
CA THR A 467 -31.50 22.65 37.66
C THR A 467 -32.54 23.09 36.63
N THR A 468 -32.87 22.26 35.64
CA THR A 468 -33.86 22.60 34.60
C THR A 468 -35.25 22.04 34.91
N ALA A 469 -35.53 21.71 36.18
CA ALA A 469 -36.85 21.27 36.63
C ALA A 469 -37.75 22.44 37.08
N ASN A 470 -37.15 23.61 37.36
CA ASN A 470 -37.92 24.82 37.65
C ASN A 470 -38.55 25.33 36.35
N VAL A 471 -39.88 25.47 36.32
CA VAL A 471 -40.63 25.96 35.16
C VAL A 471 -40.32 27.43 34.82
N GLU A 472 -39.81 28.20 35.78
CA GLU A 472 -39.37 29.59 35.55
C GLU A 472 -38.00 29.69 34.86
N PHE A 473 -37.21 28.61 34.88
CA PHE A 473 -35.95 28.49 34.15
C PHE A 473 -36.23 28.05 32.72
#